data_AF-A0A7M7Q363-F1
#
_entry.id   AF-A0A7M7Q363-F1
#
_cell.length_a   1.000
_cell.length_b   1.000
_cell.length_c   1.000
_cell.angle_alpha   90.00
_cell.angle_beta   90.00
_cell.angle_gamma   90.00
#
_symmetry.space_group_name_H-M   'P 1'
#
loop_
_entity.id
_entity.type
_entity.pdbx_description
1 polymer ?
#
loop_
_entity_poly.entity_id
_entity_poly.type
_entity_poly.pdbx_seq_one_letter_code
_entity_poly.pdbx_strand_id
1 'polypeptide(L)'
;MEKKNKLTKWEDIKIDDNTGKIVKTNMFHIHYGVSVPYKNWKRAINATTSYKFLRELVVPHIWNLREFVQRAVQIDRTNSQEERVELTPRKREALKRGYVQYLLERNFIPYDVSTERDAKSRKERINKFGRELGVIICQERSKLLNRHDEEAEDSSHSPRESDDTDS
;
A
#
# COMPACT_ATOMS: atom_id res chain seq x y z
N MET A 1 -1.88 -25.98 -23.02
CA MET A 1 -2.81 -24.83 -22.98
C MET A 1 -2.70 -24.18 -21.61
N GLU A 2 -1.96 -23.08 -21.51
CA GLU A 2 -1.89 -22.31 -20.28
C GLU A 2 -3.26 -21.66 -20.01
N LYS A 3 -3.84 -21.98 -18.86
CA LYS A 3 -4.97 -21.22 -18.33
C LYS A 3 -4.44 -19.83 -17.99
N LYS A 4 -4.57 -18.88 -18.92
CA LYS A 4 -4.48 -17.45 -18.59
C LYS A 4 -5.38 -17.24 -17.38
N ASN A 5 -4.79 -16.93 -16.22
CA ASN A 5 -5.55 -16.55 -15.03
C ASN A 5 -6.54 -15.47 -15.46
N LYS A 6 -7.84 -15.81 -15.48
CA LYS A 6 -8.88 -14.84 -15.81
C LYS A 6 -8.76 -13.72 -14.79
N LEU A 7 -8.33 -12.56 -15.27
CA LEU A 7 -8.37 -11.30 -14.54
C LEU A 7 -9.82 -11.08 -14.08
N THR A 8 -10.14 -11.41 -12.82
CA THR A 8 -11.51 -11.30 -12.30
C THR A 8 -11.82 -9.83 -12.01
N LYS A 9 -12.57 -9.21 -12.91
CA LYS A 9 -13.13 -7.86 -12.73
C LYS A 9 -14.52 -7.98 -12.13
N TRP A 10 -14.87 -7.10 -11.20
CA TRP A 10 -16.21 -6.99 -10.64
C TRP A 10 -16.57 -5.52 -10.39
N GLU A 11 -17.85 -5.20 -10.28
CA GLU A 11 -18.33 -3.82 -10.05
C GLU A 11 -18.65 -3.63 -8.57
N ASP A 12 -18.00 -2.66 -7.92
CA ASP A 12 -18.32 -2.19 -6.56
C ASP A 12 -19.24 -0.99 -6.67
N ILE A 13 -20.35 -1.01 -5.92
CA ILE A 13 -21.36 0.05 -5.93
C ILE A 13 -21.38 0.65 -4.53
N LYS A 14 -21.04 1.92 -4.41
CA LYS A 14 -21.07 2.68 -3.16
C LYS A 14 -21.87 3.94 -3.33
N ILE A 15 -22.49 4.38 -2.23
CA ILE A 15 -23.09 5.70 -2.17
C ILE A 15 -21.98 6.65 -1.73
N ASP A 16 -21.76 7.71 -2.49
CA ASP A 16 -20.83 8.77 -2.12
C ASP A 16 -21.45 9.60 -0.99
N ASP A 17 -20.81 9.59 0.18
CA ASP A 17 -21.33 10.22 1.40
C ASP A 17 -21.51 11.74 1.27
N ASN A 18 -20.78 12.38 0.36
CA ASN A 18 -20.80 13.84 0.18
C ASN A 18 -21.85 14.30 -0.83
N THR A 19 -22.21 13.46 -1.80
CA THR A 19 -23.11 13.82 -2.90
C THR A 19 -24.39 13.00 -2.95
N GLY A 20 -24.49 11.93 -2.15
CA GLY A 20 -25.60 10.98 -2.17
C GLY A 20 -25.69 10.18 -3.47
N LYS A 21 -24.72 10.29 -4.37
CA LYS A 21 -24.74 9.67 -5.70
C LYS A 21 -24.21 8.24 -5.63
N ILE A 22 -24.82 7.37 -6.45
CA ILE A 22 -24.32 6.02 -6.65
C ILE A 22 -23.04 6.10 -7.50
N VAL A 23 -21.91 5.72 -6.89
CA VAL A 23 -20.62 5.59 -7.56
C VAL A 23 -20.36 4.12 -7.86
N LYS A 24 -20.20 3.83 -9.15
CA LYS A 24 -19.83 2.50 -9.65
C LYS A 24 -18.33 2.48 -9.94
N THR A 25 -17.61 1.59 -9.27
CA THR A 25 -16.17 1.41 -9.45
C THR A 25 -15.86 0.01 -9.95
N ASN A 26 -15.25 -0.07 -11.13
CA ASN A 26 -14.70 -1.33 -11.61
C ASN A 26 -13.50 -1.72 -10.74
N MET A 27 -13.60 -2.89 -10.12
CA MET A 27 -12.58 -3.46 -9.25
C MET A 27 -11.81 -4.56 -9.97
N PHE A 28 -10.56 -4.72 -9.56
CA PHE A 28 -9.66 -5.78 -9.98
C PHE A 28 -9.33 -6.66 -8.79
N HIS A 29 -9.66 -7.94 -8.88
CA HIS A 29 -9.32 -8.91 -7.85
C HIS A 29 -7.88 -9.38 -8.00
N ILE A 30 -7.06 -9.15 -6.97
CA ILE A 30 -5.68 -9.63 -6.93
C ILE A 30 -5.65 -11.08 -6.42
N HIS A 31 -6.01 -11.28 -5.15
CA HIS A 31 -6.11 -12.61 -4.53
C HIS A 31 -6.79 -12.55 -3.15
N TYR A 32 -7.26 -13.69 -2.62
CA TYR A 32 -7.84 -13.82 -1.27
C TYR A 32 -8.90 -12.76 -0.88
N GLY A 33 -9.74 -12.36 -1.83
CA GLY A 33 -10.75 -11.31 -1.61
C GLY A 33 -10.24 -9.88 -1.72
N VAL A 34 -8.93 -9.68 -1.84
CA VAL A 34 -8.30 -8.36 -1.95
C VAL A 34 -8.48 -7.83 -3.36
N SER A 35 -9.19 -6.71 -3.46
CA SER A 35 -9.46 -6.03 -4.72
C SER A 35 -9.04 -4.58 -4.66
N VAL A 36 -8.57 -4.04 -5.79
CA VAL A 36 -8.20 -2.64 -5.95
C VAL A 36 -8.98 -2.04 -7.11
N PRO A 37 -9.19 -0.72 -7.20
CA PRO A 37 -9.81 -0.13 -8.37
C PRO A 37 -9.03 -0.49 -9.65
N TYR A 38 -9.74 -0.88 -10.70
CA TYR A 38 -9.15 -1.36 -11.95
C TYR A 38 -8.24 -0.30 -12.61
N LYS A 39 -8.59 0.98 -12.47
CA LYS A 39 -7.78 2.09 -12.96
C LYS A 39 -6.39 2.09 -12.30
N ASN A 40 -6.34 1.91 -10.98
CA ASN A 40 -5.09 1.83 -10.22
C ASN A 40 -4.30 0.57 -10.56
N TRP A 41 -4.96 -0.58 -10.69
CA TRP A 41 -4.30 -1.80 -11.17
C TRP A 41 -3.62 -1.58 -12.53
N LYS A 42 -4.34 -0.97 -13.48
CA LYS A 42 -3.81 -0.67 -14.82
C LYS A 42 -2.63 0.30 -14.77
N ARG A 43 -2.63 1.28 -13.86
CA ARG A 43 -1.46 2.16 -13.67
C ARG A 43 -0.29 1.41 -13.05
N ALA A 44 -0.55 0.61 -12.01
CA ALA A 44 0.48 -0.13 -11.29
C ALA A 44 1.20 -1.11 -12.22
N ILE A 45 0.45 -1.93 -12.97
CA ILE A 45 1.03 -2.98 -13.82
C ILE A 45 1.91 -2.42 -14.94
N ASN A 46 1.67 -1.17 -15.35
CA ASN A 46 2.45 -0.45 -16.34
C ASN A 46 3.56 0.43 -15.72
N ALA A 47 3.77 0.35 -14.41
CA ALA A 47 4.82 1.11 -13.75
C ALA A 47 6.21 0.74 -14.30
N THR A 48 7.11 1.72 -14.33
CA THR A 48 8.49 1.51 -14.81
C THR A 48 9.36 0.79 -13.80
N THR A 49 9.01 0.86 -12.51
CA THR A 49 9.77 0.25 -11.42
C THR A 49 8.86 -0.51 -10.46
N SER A 50 9.41 -1.57 -9.86
CA SER A 50 8.77 -2.38 -8.81
C SER A 50 8.32 -1.53 -7.61
N TYR A 51 9.14 -0.55 -7.25
CA TYR A 51 8.80 0.44 -6.24
C TYR A 51 7.55 1.28 -6.59
N LYS A 52 7.45 1.78 -7.84
CA LYS A 52 6.29 2.53 -8.30
C LYS A 52 5.03 1.66 -8.37
N PHE A 53 5.16 0.39 -8.79
CA PHE A 53 4.07 -0.58 -8.74
C PHE A 53 3.51 -0.71 -7.33
N LEU A 54 4.38 -0.90 -6.33
CA LEU A 54 3.95 -1.04 -4.93
C LEU A 54 3.30 0.25 -4.41
N ARG A 55 3.92 1.41 -4.66
CA ARG A 55 3.40 2.73 -4.28
C ARG A 55 1.96 2.97 -4.76
N GLU A 56 1.66 2.59 -6.00
CA GLU A 56 0.34 2.79 -6.62
C GLU A 56 -0.77 1.96 -5.96
N LEU A 57 -0.44 0.80 -5.36
CA LEU A 57 -1.43 -0.13 -4.82
C LEU A 57 -1.57 -0.08 -3.30
N VAL A 58 -0.49 0.21 -2.59
CA VAL A 58 -0.43 0.01 -1.14
C VAL A 58 -1.25 1.05 -0.38
N VAL A 59 -1.25 2.31 -0.82
CA VAL A 59 -1.98 3.42 -0.19
C VAL A 59 -2.79 4.16 -1.27
N PRO A 60 -4.13 4.28 -1.16
CA PRO A 60 -5.01 3.82 -0.09
C PRO A 60 -5.70 2.46 -0.36
N HIS A 61 -5.32 1.73 -1.40
CA HIS A 61 -6.22 0.69 -1.96
C HIS A 61 -6.19 -0.66 -1.23
N ILE A 62 -5.09 -1.03 -0.58
CA ILE A 62 -4.99 -2.29 0.16
C ILE A 62 -5.07 -2.05 1.67
N TRP A 63 -4.42 -0.98 2.14
CA TRP A 63 -4.51 -0.50 3.52
C TRP A 63 -4.86 0.98 3.54
N ASN A 64 -5.64 1.38 4.53
CA ASN A 64 -5.70 2.80 4.87
C ASN A 64 -4.36 3.24 5.47
N LEU A 65 -4.04 4.52 5.39
CA LEU A 65 -2.74 5.05 5.79
C LEU A 65 -2.38 4.72 7.25
N ARG A 66 -3.36 4.81 8.16
CA ARG A 66 -3.20 4.51 9.58
C ARG A 66 -2.86 3.03 9.82
N GLU A 67 -3.62 2.11 9.24
CA GLU A 67 -3.36 0.66 9.29
C GLU A 67 -1.99 0.31 8.69
N PHE A 68 -1.63 0.97 7.59
CA PHE A 68 -0.41 0.71 6.87
C PHE A 68 0.84 1.08 7.70
N VAL A 69 0.80 2.25 8.34
CA VAL A 69 1.91 2.74 9.17
C VAL A 69 1.93 2.06 10.54
N GLN A 70 0.79 1.94 11.24
CA GLN A 70 0.74 1.39 12.60
C GLN A 70 1.12 -0.11 12.66
N ARG A 71 0.65 -0.94 11.72
CA ARG A 71 1.00 -2.37 11.71
C ARG A 71 2.46 -2.63 11.33
N ALA A 72 3.12 -1.67 10.71
CA ALA A 72 4.55 -1.79 10.43
C ALA A 72 5.43 -1.50 11.65
N VAL A 73 4.96 -0.66 12.59
CA VAL A 73 5.65 -0.35 13.85
C VAL A 73 5.85 -1.60 14.71
N GLN A 74 4.90 -2.54 14.71
CA GLN A 74 5.03 -3.78 15.49
C GLN A 74 6.10 -4.76 14.98
N ILE A 75 6.65 -4.53 13.77
CA ILE A 75 7.73 -5.35 13.22
C ILE A 75 9.09 -4.72 13.53
N ASP A 76 9.18 -3.39 13.56
CA ASP A 76 10.40 -2.65 13.87
C ASP A 76 10.51 -2.35 15.37
N ARG A 77 11.13 -3.30 16.09
CA ARG A 77 11.89 -3.06 17.34
C ARG A 77 11.12 -2.54 18.56
N THR A 78 10.20 -3.33 19.09
CA THR A 78 9.92 -3.31 20.53
C THR A 78 10.12 -4.71 21.11
N ASN A 79 10.99 -4.81 22.13
CA ASN A 79 11.21 -6.01 22.93
C ASN A 79 10.02 -6.34 23.86
N SER A 80 8.85 -5.74 23.65
CA SER A 80 7.62 -6.18 24.33
C SER A 80 6.99 -7.30 23.51
N GLN A 81 6.73 -8.44 24.15
CA GLN A 81 5.95 -9.55 23.60
C GLN A 81 4.45 -9.19 23.41
N GLU A 82 4.10 -7.91 23.33
CA GLU A 82 2.72 -7.45 23.21
C GLU A 82 2.34 -7.28 21.73
N GLU A 83 1.57 -8.27 21.27
CA GLU A 83 0.76 -8.32 20.05
C GLU A 83 1.39 -7.74 18.78
N ARG A 84 2.22 -8.55 18.11
CA ARG A 84 2.56 -8.35 16.70
C ARG A 84 1.35 -8.60 15.81
N VAL A 85 0.60 -7.57 15.44
CA VAL A 85 -0.40 -7.61 14.37
C VAL A 85 0.31 -7.39 13.04
N GLU A 86 0.82 -8.48 12.46
CA GLU A 86 1.35 -8.49 11.10
C GLU A 86 0.38 -7.78 10.14
N LEU A 87 0.90 -7.05 9.14
CA LEU A 87 0.09 -6.65 7.97
C LEU A 87 -0.73 -7.87 7.55
N THR A 88 -2.07 -7.76 7.57
CA THR A 88 -2.98 -8.90 7.46
C THR A 88 -2.42 -9.91 6.45
N PRO A 89 -2.00 -11.13 6.86
CA PRO A 89 -1.19 -12.01 6.01
C PRO A 89 -1.79 -12.22 4.61
N ARG A 90 -3.13 -12.24 4.53
CA ARG A 90 -3.89 -12.29 3.28
C ARG A 90 -3.64 -11.09 2.36
N LYS A 91 -3.66 -9.86 2.88
CA LYS A 91 -3.41 -8.62 2.12
C LYS A 91 -1.95 -8.55 1.63
N ARG A 92 -1.00 -8.93 2.49
CA ARG A 92 0.43 -8.99 2.12
C ARG A 92 0.69 -10.02 1.02
N GLU A 93 0.12 -11.21 1.16
CA GLU A 93 0.27 -12.28 0.15
C GLU A 93 -0.44 -11.93 -1.16
N ALA A 94 -1.62 -11.31 -1.11
CA ALA A 94 -2.28 -10.79 -2.31
C ALA A 94 -1.39 -9.76 -3.03
N LEU A 95 -0.85 -8.77 -2.31
CA LEU A 95 0.06 -7.80 -2.90
C LEU A 95 1.33 -8.46 -3.47
N LYS A 96 1.90 -9.44 -2.76
CA LYS A 96 3.07 -10.20 -3.25
C LYS A 96 2.77 -10.95 -4.55
N ARG A 97 1.57 -11.54 -4.68
CA ARG A 97 1.12 -12.17 -5.93
C ARG A 97 0.95 -11.18 -7.05
N GLY A 98 0.35 -10.02 -6.78
CA GLY A 98 0.29 -8.92 -7.74
C GLY A 98 1.67 -8.45 -8.17
N TYR A 99 2.61 -8.36 -7.24
CA TYR A 99 4.02 -8.01 -7.50
C TYR A 99 4.71 -9.04 -8.40
N VAL A 100 4.52 -10.34 -8.14
CA VAL A 100 5.05 -11.41 -9.01
C VAL A 100 4.45 -11.32 -10.41
N GLN A 101 3.14 -11.09 -10.52
CA GLN A 101 2.46 -10.89 -11.80
C GLN A 101 3.05 -9.70 -12.56
N TYR A 102 3.27 -8.57 -11.89
CA TYR A 102 3.96 -7.42 -12.46
C TYR A 102 5.36 -7.77 -13.00
N LEU A 103 6.15 -8.50 -12.21
CA LEU A 103 7.50 -8.90 -12.66
C LEU A 103 7.44 -9.80 -13.90
N LEU A 104 6.45 -10.67 -14.01
CA LEU A 104 6.22 -11.51 -15.18
C LEU A 104 5.79 -10.68 -16.40
N GLU A 105 4.77 -9.84 -16.26
CA GLU A 105 4.22 -9.03 -17.36
C GLU A 105 5.24 -8.01 -17.90
N ARG A 106 6.18 -7.56 -17.06
CA ARG A 106 7.27 -6.66 -17.45
C ARG A 106 8.54 -7.38 -17.89
N ASN A 107 8.52 -8.71 -17.99
CA ASN A 107 9.68 -9.55 -18.34
C ASN A 107 10.91 -9.35 -17.43
N PHE A 108 10.69 -8.98 -16.15
CA PHE A 108 11.78 -8.87 -15.16
C PHE A 108 12.17 -10.22 -14.56
N ILE A 109 11.27 -11.20 -14.63
CA ILE A 109 11.54 -12.60 -14.31
C ILE A 109 10.95 -13.46 -15.43
N PRO A 110 11.56 -14.61 -15.74
CA PRO A 110 11.02 -15.51 -16.76
C PRO A 110 9.77 -16.21 -16.24
N TYR A 111 8.84 -16.53 -17.14
CA TYR A 111 7.63 -17.29 -16.82
C TYR A 111 7.98 -18.74 -16.46
N ASP A 112 8.69 -19.41 -17.35
CA ASP A 112 9.24 -20.74 -17.13
C ASP A 112 10.65 -20.66 -16.55
N VAL A 113 10.93 -21.52 -15.59
CA VAL A 113 12.26 -21.63 -14.96
C VAL A 113 12.81 -23.00 -15.32
N SER A 114 13.78 -23.03 -16.23
CA SER A 114 14.40 -24.28 -16.71
C SER A 114 15.82 -24.49 -16.20
N THR A 115 16.46 -23.45 -15.66
CA THR A 115 17.83 -23.53 -15.13
C THR A 115 17.90 -23.07 -13.67
N GLU A 116 18.89 -23.59 -12.93
CA GLU A 116 19.17 -23.13 -11.56
C GLU A 116 19.52 -21.64 -11.49
N ARG A 117 20.21 -21.12 -12.53
CA ARG A 117 20.54 -19.70 -12.65
C ARG A 117 19.28 -18.85 -12.72
N ASP A 118 18.30 -19.27 -13.53
CA ASP A 118 17.02 -18.56 -13.66
C ASP A 118 16.20 -18.64 -12.37
N ALA A 119 16.21 -19.81 -11.70
CA ALA A 119 15.56 -19.99 -10.41
C ALA A 119 16.12 -19.03 -9.35
N LYS A 120 17.45 -18.92 -9.28
CA LYS A 120 18.15 -18.01 -8.36
C LYS A 120 17.82 -16.55 -8.66
N SER A 121 17.93 -16.13 -9.93
CA SER A 121 17.61 -14.76 -10.36
C SER A 121 16.16 -14.39 -10.05
N ARG A 122 15.20 -15.29 -10.34
CA ARG A 122 13.79 -15.10 -10.02
C ARG A 122 13.55 -14.93 -8.53
N LYS A 123 14.16 -15.79 -7.70
CA LYS A 123 14.07 -15.70 -6.24
C LYS A 123 14.62 -14.37 -5.71
N GLU A 124 15.78 -13.93 -6.20
CA GLU A 124 16.38 -12.66 -5.82
C GLU A 124 15.50 -11.45 -6.16
N ARG A 125 14.87 -11.45 -7.35
CA ARG A 125 13.94 -10.40 -7.78
C ARG A 125 12.68 -10.36 -6.93
N ILE A 126 12.10 -11.51 -6.62
CA ILE A 126 10.90 -11.62 -5.76
C ILE A 126 11.24 -11.18 -4.32
N ASN A 127 12.42 -11.51 -3.81
CA ASN A 127 12.86 -11.14 -2.47
C ASN A 127 13.01 -9.62 -2.27
N LYS A 128 13.10 -8.82 -3.35
CA LYS A 128 13.07 -7.35 -3.26
C LYS A 128 11.74 -6.81 -2.72
N PHE A 129 10.65 -7.56 -2.86
CA PHE A 129 9.31 -7.17 -2.39
C PHE A 129 9.31 -6.67 -0.94
N GLY A 130 9.88 -7.44 -0.02
CA GLY A 130 9.88 -7.10 1.40
C GLY A 130 10.65 -5.82 1.71
N ARG A 131 11.81 -5.63 1.05
CA ARG A 131 12.65 -4.43 1.23
C ARG A 131 11.98 -3.18 0.67
N GLU A 132 11.44 -3.25 -0.53
CA GLU A 132 10.76 -2.11 -1.17
C GLU A 132 9.50 -1.71 -0.38
N LEU A 133 8.72 -2.69 0.09
CA LEU A 133 7.57 -2.42 0.95
C LEU A 133 7.99 -1.76 2.26
N GLY A 134 9.09 -2.21 2.88
CA GLY A 134 9.68 -1.58 4.06
C GLY A 134 10.07 -0.12 3.84
N VAL A 135 10.67 0.21 2.68
CA VAL A 135 10.99 1.60 2.34
C VAL A 135 9.72 2.46 2.25
N ILE A 136 8.66 1.96 1.61
CA ILE A 136 7.39 2.70 1.48
C ILE A 136 6.78 2.96 2.86
N ILE A 137 6.77 1.94 3.72
CA ILE A 137 6.33 2.05 5.11
C ILE A 137 7.06 3.19 5.84
N CYS A 138 8.39 3.19 5.80
CA CYS A 138 9.19 4.21 6.49
C CYS A 138 8.89 5.62 5.98
N GLN A 139 8.74 5.78 4.66
CA GLN A 139 8.41 7.07 4.07
C GLN A 139 7.01 7.58 4.46
N GLU A 140 6.00 6.71 4.46
CA GLU A 140 4.66 7.11 4.89
C GLU A 140 4.59 7.41 6.38
N ARG A 141 5.41 6.74 7.20
CA ARG A 141 5.57 7.06 8.61
C ARG A 141 6.17 8.44 8.83
N SER A 142 7.28 8.76 8.17
CA SER A 142 7.93 10.07 8.32
C SER A 142 6.98 11.22 7.98
N LYS A 143 6.12 11.05 6.96
CA LYS A 143 5.10 12.06 6.63
C LYS A 143 4.06 12.27 7.71
N LEU A 144 3.66 11.22 8.43
CA LEU A 144 2.71 11.34 9.54
C LEU A 144 3.33 12.03 10.74
N LEU A 145 4.60 11.73 11.07
CA LEU A 145 5.30 12.36 12.18
C LEU A 145 5.50 13.86 11.93
N ASN A 146 5.97 14.24 10.74
CA ASN A 146 6.22 15.65 10.42
C ASN A 146 4.93 16.49 10.40
N ARG A 147 3.76 15.90 10.12
CA ARG A 147 2.47 16.64 10.19
C ARG A 147 2.04 16.95 11.62
N HIS A 148 2.37 16.09 12.58
CA HIS A 148 2.06 16.35 13.98
C HIS A 148 2.94 17.46 14.57
N ASP A 149 4.15 17.65 14.06
CA ASP A 149 5.04 18.73 14.49
C ASP A 149 4.58 20.10 13.91
N GLU A 150 4.11 20.14 12.65
CA GLU A 150 3.58 21.39 12.06
C GLU A 150 2.23 21.83 12.67
N GLU A 151 1.33 20.89 12.99
CA GLU A 151 0.05 21.21 13.67
C GLU A 151 0.23 21.67 15.13
N ALA A 152 1.34 21.30 15.77
CA ALA A 152 1.66 21.71 17.14
C ALA A 152 2.18 23.15 17.23
N GLU A 153 2.85 23.67 16.20
CA GLU A 153 3.34 25.06 16.20
C GLU A 153 2.23 26.07 15.90
N ASP A 154 1.23 25.71 15.08
CA ASP A 154 0.13 26.61 14.70
C ASP A 154 -0.92 26.79 15.83
N SER A 155 -0.97 25.86 16.80
CA SER A 155 -1.88 25.93 17.95
C SER A 155 -1.35 26.80 19.12
N SER A 156 -0.17 27.42 18.99
CA SER A 156 0.48 28.18 20.08
C SER A 156 0.21 29.69 20.07
N HIS A 157 -0.47 30.23 19.05
CA HIS A 157 -0.88 31.63 19.03
C HIS A 157 -2.37 31.82 19.36
N SER A 158 -2.71 31.73 20.65
CA SER A 158 -3.87 32.46 21.16
C SER A 158 -3.50 33.94 21.30
N PRO A 159 -4.22 34.88 20.66
CA PRO A 159 -4.10 36.29 21.00
C PRO A 159 -4.58 36.46 22.43
N ARG A 160 -3.68 36.80 23.35
CA ARG A 160 -4.10 37.29 24.67
C ARG A 160 -4.83 38.61 24.44
N GLU A 161 -6.14 38.60 24.64
CA GLU A 161 -6.92 39.81 24.84
C GLU A 161 -6.33 40.54 26.07
N SER A 162 -5.82 41.75 25.85
CA SER A 162 -5.45 42.68 26.90
C SER A 162 -6.70 43.40 27.37
N ASP A 163 -7.23 42.97 28.51
CA ASP A 163 -8.22 43.73 29.29
C ASP A 163 -7.50 44.91 29.96
N ASP A 164 -7.60 46.08 29.35
CA ASP A 164 -7.30 47.36 30.00
C ASP A 164 -8.57 47.80 30.77
N THR A 165 -8.63 47.49 32.07
CA THR A 165 -9.56 48.18 32.98
C THR A 165 -8.82 49.29 33.71
N ASP A 166 -9.08 50.52 33.30
CA ASP A 166 -8.63 51.76 33.95
C ASP A 166 -9.74 52.24 34.90
N SER A 167 -9.41 52.46 36.17
CA SER A 167 -10.23 53.19 37.17
C SER A 167 -9.35 53.70 38.31
#